data_AF-A0AAW1GNX8-F1
#
_entry.id   AF-A0AAW1GNX8-F1
#
_cell.length_a   1.000
_cell.length_b   1.000
_cell.length_c   1.000
_cell.angle_alpha   90.00
_cell.angle_beta   90.00
_cell.angle_gamma   90.00
#
_symmetry.space_group_name_H-M   'P 1'
#
loop_
_entity.id
_entity.type
_entity.pdbx_description
1 polymer ?
#
loop_
_entity_poly.entity_id
_entity_poly.type
_entity_poly.pdbx_seq_one_letter_code
_entity_poly.pdbx_strand_id
1 'polypeptide(L)'
;MEYLIQKLREIKLDVKRKRNNDVNKKDKAKEMEKYVGCTIPTTVTIQPPKRSKNKVSGKRIESEVQKALEQHTKKPRYCKICGGRGHDSRNCKGNTEEKGSFHKPRYCKNCGGQGHDSQNCNENVDDTYEDNDQSYNDSDDDGKS
;
A
#
# COMPACT_ATOMS: atom_id res chain seq x y z
N MET A 1 -39.97 2.77 80.04
CA MET A 1 -38.91 1.92 79.44
C MET A 1 -39.38 1.20 78.17
N GLU A 2 -40.59 0.64 78.13
CA GLU A 2 -41.09 -0.07 76.94
C GLU A 2 -41.18 0.78 75.66
N TYR A 3 -41.60 2.04 75.78
CA TYR A 3 -41.65 2.98 74.65
C TYR A 3 -40.28 3.15 73.96
N LEU A 4 -39.20 3.21 74.74
CA LEU A 4 -37.85 3.34 74.22
C LEU A 4 -37.43 2.08 73.45
N ILE A 5 -37.77 0.90 73.98
CA ILE A 5 -37.50 -0.39 73.35
C ILE A 5 -38.27 -0.50 72.02
N GLN A 6 -39.54 -0.07 72.00
CA GLN A 6 -40.35 -0.03 70.79
C GLN A 6 -39.73 0.87 69.71
N LYS A 7 -39.34 2.10 70.09
CA LYS A 7 -38.67 3.05 69.17
C LYS A 7 -37.35 2.50 68.62
N LEU A 8 -36.56 1.82 69.45
CA LEU A 8 -35.29 1.22 69.00
C LEU A 8 -35.52 0.08 67.99
N ARG A 9 -36.61 -0.70 68.14
CA ARG A 9 -36.99 -1.74 67.17
C ARG A 9 -37.42 -1.12 65.84
N GLU A 10 -38.20 -0.05 65.86
CA GLU A 10 -38.62 0.68 64.65
C GLU A 10 -37.41 1.25 63.88
N ILE A 11 -36.50 1.92 64.58
CA ILE A 11 -35.26 2.47 63.99
C ILE A 11 -34.43 1.34 63.35
N LYS A 12 -34.35 0.17 64.00
CA LYS A 12 -33.65 -1.00 63.45
C LYS A 12 -34.30 -1.51 62.15
N LEU A 13 -35.63 -1.49 62.07
CA LEU A 13 -36.37 -1.89 60.86
C LEU A 13 -36.20 -0.85 59.73
N ASP A 14 -36.15 0.44 60.05
CA ASP A 14 -35.93 1.51 59.08
C ASP A 14 -34.53 1.47 58.47
N VAL A 15 -33.51 1.23 59.29
CA VAL A 15 -32.13 1.08 58.82
C VAL A 15 -31.99 -0.15 57.93
N LYS A 16 -32.63 -1.27 58.27
CA LYS A 16 -32.66 -2.48 57.42
C LYS A 16 -33.37 -2.23 56.09
N ARG A 17 -34.50 -1.50 56.09
CA ARG A 17 -35.22 -1.14 54.86
C ARG A 17 -34.39 -0.24 53.95
N LYS A 18 -33.74 0.79 54.49
CA LYS A 18 -32.84 1.67 53.71
C LYS A 18 -31.66 0.90 53.10
N ARG A 19 -30.98 0.07 53.90
CA ARG A 19 -29.89 -0.80 53.39
C ARG A 19 -30.33 -1.71 52.25
N ASN A 20 -31.51 -2.33 52.36
CA ASN A 20 -32.01 -3.21 51.30
C ASN A 20 -32.42 -2.45 50.03
N ASN A 21 -32.84 -1.18 50.16
CA ASN A 21 -33.13 -0.32 49.02
C ASN A 21 -31.86 0.22 48.34
N ASP A 22 -30.79 0.51 49.09
CA ASP A 22 -29.49 0.91 48.54
C ASP A 22 -28.76 -0.25 47.83
N VAL A 23 -29.09 -1.49 48.19
CA VAL A 23 -28.62 -2.71 47.49
C VAL A 23 -29.41 -2.96 46.18
N ASN A 24 -30.44 -2.15 45.88
CA ASN A 24 -31.10 -2.16 44.58
C ASN A 24 -30.17 -1.51 43.54
N LYS A 25 -29.25 -2.37 43.08
CA LYS A 25 -28.14 -2.25 42.13
C LYS A 25 -28.57 -1.78 40.74
N LYS A 26 -29.56 -0.88 40.65
CA LYS A 26 -30.26 -0.64 39.39
C LYS A 26 -29.70 0.47 38.54
N ASP A 27 -28.89 1.41 39.04
CA ASP A 27 -28.54 2.54 38.18
C ASP A 27 -27.20 3.22 38.52
N LYS A 28 -26.16 2.45 38.86
CA LYS A 28 -24.78 2.99 38.98
C LYS A 28 -24.36 3.72 37.71
N ALA A 29 -24.82 3.26 36.55
CA ALA A 29 -24.63 3.94 35.28
C ALA A 29 -25.24 5.35 35.32
N LYS A 30 -26.52 5.50 35.72
CA LYS A 30 -27.17 6.82 35.79
C LYS A 30 -26.56 7.74 36.85
N GLU A 31 -26.06 7.18 37.95
CA GLU A 31 -25.34 7.96 38.96
C GLU A 31 -24.02 8.50 38.40
N MET A 32 -23.27 7.68 37.66
CA MET A 32 -22.07 8.12 36.95
C MET A 32 -22.38 9.13 35.85
N GLU A 33 -23.46 8.94 35.08
CA GLU A 33 -23.91 9.90 34.07
C GLU A 33 -24.27 11.25 34.69
N LYS A 34 -24.92 11.24 35.86
CA LYS A 34 -25.21 12.46 36.63
C LYS A 34 -23.94 13.15 37.15
N TYR A 35 -22.95 12.38 37.56
CA TYR A 35 -21.68 12.92 38.06
C TYR A 35 -20.80 13.50 36.95
N VAL A 36 -20.70 12.79 35.82
CA VAL A 36 -19.90 13.19 34.65
C VAL A 36 -20.62 14.23 33.79
N GLY A 37 -21.96 14.27 33.85
CA GLY A 37 -22.80 15.18 33.07
C GLY A 37 -23.03 14.73 31.62
N CYS A 38 -22.61 13.52 31.27
CA CYS A 38 -22.71 12.94 29.93
C CYS A 38 -23.24 11.52 30.00
N THR A 39 -24.10 11.15 29.05
CA THR A 39 -24.58 9.77 28.88
C THR A 39 -23.58 8.93 28.11
N ILE A 40 -23.59 7.62 28.36
CA ILE A 40 -22.72 6.69 27.64
C ILE A 40 -23.28 6.53 26.20
N PRO A 41 -22.51 6.86 25.15
CA PRO A 41 -22.97 6.69 23.78
C PRO A 41 -23.13 5.21 23.43
N THR A 42 -24.19 4.87 22.69
CA THR A 42 -24.48 3.49 22.25
C THR A 42 -23.45 2.95 21.27
N THR A 43 -22.82 3.84 20.50
CA THR A 43 -21.82 3.49 19.48
C THR A 43 -20.60 4.39 19.59
N VAL A 44 -19.42 3.79 19.69
CA VAL A 44 -18.13 4.49 19.70
C VAL A 44 -17.31 4.03 18.50
N THR A 45 -16.88 4.98 17.67
CA THR A 45 -15.95 4.69 16.57
C THR A 45 -14.52 4.80 17.08
N ILE A 46 -13.83 3.67 17.24
CA ILE A 46 -12.43 3.65 17.65
C ILE A 46 -11.55 3.85 16.41
N GLN A 47 -10.81 4.96 16.36
CA GLN A 47 -9.81 5.16 15.32
C GLN A 47 -8.52 4.42 15.68
N PRO A 48 -7.83 3.79 14.71
CA PRO A 48 -6.51 3.23 14.94
C PRO A 48 -5.53 4.34 15.38
N PRO A 49 -4.54 4.03 16.23
CA PRO A 49 -3.55 5.00 16.66
C PRO A 49 -2.82 5.58 15.44
N LYS A 50 -2.54 6.88 15.48
CA LYS A 50 -1.71 7.54 14.45
C LYS A 50 -0.36 6.82 14.41
N ARG A 51 -0.01 6.25 13.25
CA ARG A 51 1.33 5.65 13.05
C ARG A 51 2.38 6.73 13.30
N SER A 52 3.20 6.53 14.34
CA SER A 52 4.31 7.43 14.62
C SER A 52 5.39 7.23 13.55
N LYS A 53 6.00 8.33 13.12
CA LYS A 53 7.19 8.25 12.28
C LYS A 53 8.38 7.89 13.17
N ASN A 54 8.72 6.60 13.27
CA ASN A 54 9.95 6.17 13.92
C ASN A 54 11.18 6.51 13.07
N LYS A 55 12.38 6.42 13.66
CA LYS A 55 13.69 6.79 13.07
C LYS A 55 14.00 6.14 11.70
N VAL A 56 13.21 5.14 11.28
CA VAL A 56 13.39 4.38 10.02
C VAL A 56 12.23 4.61 9.03
N SER A 57 11.15 5.29 9.44
CA SER A 57 9.99 5.57 8.58
C SER A 57 10.19 6.83 7.73
N GLY A 58 11.09 6.75 6.77
CA GLY A 58 11.33 7.82 5.80
C GLY A 58 12.57 7.58 4.95
N LYS A 59 12.66 8.30 3.83
CA LYS A 59 13.95 8.42 3.12
C LYS A 59 14.95 9.06 4.08
N ARG A 60 16.15 8.48 4.18
CA ARG A 60 17.24 8.98 5.02
C ARG A 60 17.54 10.44 4.65
N ILE A 61 17.67 11.31 5.66
CA ILE A 61 18.13 12.69 5.46
C ILE A 61 19.64 12.62 5.17
N GLU A 62 20.04 13.11 4.00
CA GLU A 62 21.45 13.12 3.58
C GLU A 62 22.14 14.41 4.06
N SER A 63 23.40 14.29 4.47
CA SER A 63 24.24 15.45 4.80
C SER A 63 24.55 16.28 3.57
N GLU A 64 24.90 17.55 3.76
CA GLU A 64 25.30 18.44 2.65
C GLU A 64 26.52 17.91 1.91
N VAL A 65 27.50 17.36 2.64
CA VAL A 65 28.67 16.68 2.07
C VAL A 65 28.23 15.54 1.15
N GLN A 66 27.29 14.71 1.59
CA GLN A 66 26.82 13.59 0.78
C GLN A 66 26.06 14.05 -0.48
N LYS A 67 25.22 15.08 -0.36
CA LYS A 67 24.52 15.67 -1.51
C LYS A 67 25.49 16.24 -2.53
N ALA A 68 26.54 16.93 -2.08
CA ALA A 68 27.58 17.46 -2.95
C ALA A 68 28.30 16.34 -3.69
N LEU A 69 28.76 15.30 -2.98
CA LEU A 69 29.41 14.13 -3.60
C LEU A 69 28.50 13.42 -4.61
N GLU A 70 27.22 13.26 -4.31
CA GLU A 70 26.25 12.64 -5.22
C GLU A 70 26.04 13.49 -6.49
N GLN A 71 26.04 14.82 -6.38
CA GLN A 71 25.97 15.70 -7.54
C GLN A 71 27.22 15.62 -8.41
N HIS A 72 28.41 15.55 -7.80
CA HIS A 72 29.68 15.43 -8.53
C HIS A 72 29.87 14.07 -9.21
N THR A 73 29.30 13.00 -8.68
CA THR A 73 29.40 11.64 -9.25
C THR A 73 28.36 11.37 -10.35
N LYS A 74 27.31 12.19 -10.46
CA LYS A 74 26.30 12.04 -11.51
C LYS A 74 26.91 12.34 -12.88
N LYS A 75 26.97 11.31 -13.74
CA LYS A 75 27.41 11.48 -15.13
C LYS A 75 26.46 12.46 -15.85
N PRO A 76 26.99 13.41 -16.64
CA PRO A 76 26.15 14.31 -17.42
C PRO A 76 25.29 13.51 -18.40
N ARG A 77 24.01 13.90 -18.50
CA ARG A 77 23.09 13.31 -19.48
C ARG A 77 23.43 13.83 -20.87
N TYR A 78 23.63 12.91 -21.80
CA TYR A 78 23.80 13.19 -23.23
C TYR A 78 22.57 12.73 -24.01
N CYS A 79 22.19 13.50 -25.02
CA CYS A 79 21.14 13.12 -25.95
C CYS A 79 21.59 11.92 -26.79
N LYS A 80 20.77 10.88 -26.87
CA LYS A 80 21.07 9.68 -27.68
C LYS A 80 21.00 9.93 -29.20
N ILE A 81 20.33 11.00 -29.63
CA ILE A 81 20.14 11.35 -31.05
C ILE A 81 21.35 12.17 -31.54
N CYS A 82 21.63 13.31 -30.90
CA CYS A 82 22.67 14.23 -31.35
C CYS A 82 23.96 14.24 -30.51
N GLY A 83 24.02 13.50 -29.40
CA GLY A 83 25.16 13.52 -28.47
C GLY A 83 25.29 14.79 -27.63
N GLY A 84 24.41 15.78 -27.82
CA GLY A 84 24.46 17.06 -27.10
C GLY A 84 24.12 16.96 -25.61
N ARG A 85 24.63 17.91 -24.81
CA ARG A 85 24.28 18.08 -23.38
C ARG A 85 23.04 18.97 -23.20
N GLY A 86 22.40 18.88 -22.04
CA GLY A 86 21.32 19.80 -21.64
C GLY A 86 19.92 19.43 -22.14
N HIS A 87 19.75 18.30 -22.83
CA HIS A 87 18.44 17.77 -23.23
C HIS A 87 18.50 16.23 -23.37
N ASP A 88 17.34 15.58 -23.39
CA ASP A 88 17.20 14.15 -23.71
C ASP A 88 16.69 13.95 -25.15
N SER A 89 16.62 12.71 -25.62
CA SER A 89 16.19 12.40 -27.00
C SER A 89 14.76 12.83 -27.32
N ARG A 90 13.89 12.98 -26.32
CA ARG A 90 12.48 13.35 -26.52
C ARG A 90 12.32 14.84 -26.80
N ASN A 91 13.27 15.64 -26.32
CA ASN A 91 13.30 17.09 -26.52
C ASN A 91 14.50 17.53 -27.38
N CYS A 92 15.05 16.61 -28.18
CA CYS A 92 16.08 16.97 -29.14
C CYS A 92 15.47 17.81 -30.25
N LYS A 93 16.18 18.87 -30.67
CA LYS A 93 15.78 19.72 -31.80
C LYS A 93 16.38 19.27 -33.14
N GLY A 94 17.33 18.33 -33.10
CA GLY A 94 18.00 17.74 -34.27
C GLY A 94 17.39 16.40 -34.69
N ASN A 95 16.13 16.18 -34.33
CA ASN A 95 15.31 15.03 -34.75
C ASN A 95 14.84 15.13 -36.22
N THR A 96 15.15 16.23 -36.90
CA THR A 96 15.08 16.33 -38.35
C THR A 96 16.40 15.88 -38.95
N GLU A 97 16.38 14.62 -39.39
CA GLU A 97 17.18 14.07 -40.49
C GLU A 97 18.66 13.75 -40.20
N GLU A 98 19.03 12.53 -40.58
CA GLU A 98 20.41 12.04 -40.75
C GLU A 98 21.26 11.73 -39.51
N LYS A 99 20.77 10.89 -38.58
CA LYS A 99 21.56 9.74 -38.06
C LYS A 99 20.62 8.60 -37.71
N GLY A 100 20.51 7.63 -38.64
CA GLY A 100 19.72 6.43 -38.47
C GLY A 100 20.01 5.76 -37.13
N SER A 101 19.00 5.65 -36.28
CA SER A 101 19.04 4.78 -35.13
C SER A 101 19.25 3.36 -35.62
N PHE A 102 20.37 2.72 -35.28
CA PHE A 102 20.55 1.27 -35.38
C PHE A 102 19.62 0.51 -34.40
N HIS A 103 18.35 0.90 -34.32
CA HIS A 103 17.34 0.08 -33.70
C HIS A 103 17.02 -1.00 -34.71
N LYS A 104 17.42 -2.24 -34.41
CA LYS A 104 16.96 -3.40 -35.17
C LYS A 104 15.45 -3.25 -35.34
N PRO A 105 14.91 -3.44 -36.56
CA PRO A 105 13.47 -3.37 -36.77
C PRO A 105 12.79 -4.25 -35.73
N ARG A 106 11.78 -3.69 -35.05
CA ARG A 106 10.99 -4.46 -34.12
C ARG A 106 10.03 -5.33 -34.94
N TYR A 107 10.13 -6.63 -34.75
CA TYR A 107 9.25 -7.62 -35.37
C TYR A 107 8.28 -8.16 -34.31
N CYS A 108 7.03 -8.32 -34.69
CA CYS A 108 6.03 -9.00 -33.87
C CYS A 108 6.41 -10.48 -33.73
N LYS A 109 6.38 -11.04 -32.52
CA LYS A 109 6.68 -12.47 -32.33
C LYS A 109 5.52 -13.36 -32.76
N ASN A 110 4.32 -12.81 -32.97
CA ASN A 110 3.12 -13.56 -33.32
C ASN A 110 2.97 -13.67 -34.84
N CYS A 111 3.11 -12.56 -35.58
CA CYS A 111 2.93 -12.55 -37.03
C CYS A 111 4.20 -12.30 -37.84
N GLY A 112 5.33 -11.97 -37.21
CA GLY A 112 6.56 -11.59 -37.91
C GLY A 112 6.53 -10.20 -38.57
N GLY A 113 5.39 -9.50 -38.53
CA GLY A 113 5.24 -8.15 -39.09
C GLY A 113 6.12 -7.11 -38.41
N GLN A 114 6.58 -6.11 -39.18
CA GLN A 114 7.37 -4.98 -38.68
C GLN A 114 6.48 -3.85 -38.15
N GLY A 115 7.04 -2.98 -37.31
CA GLY A 115 6.39 -1.72 -36.88
C GLY A 115 5.46 -1.85 -35.67
N HIS A 116 5.29 -3.06 -35.12
CA HIS A 116 4.51 -3.32 -33.91
C HIS A 116 5.14 -4.47 -33.10
N ASP A 117 4.64 -4.74 -31.89
CA ASP A 117 4.99 -5.93 -31.10
C ASP A 117 3.77 -6.83 -30.88
N SER A 118 3.98 -7.97 -30.22
CA SER A 118 2.92 -8.93 -29.89
C SER A 118 1.78 -8.37 -29.04
N GLN A 119 1.97 -7.25 -28.33
CA GLN A 119 0.91 -6.65 -27.51
C GLN A 119 -0.03 -5.78 -28.35
N ASN A 120 0.46 -5.27 -29.47
CA ASN A 120 -0.27 -4.39 -30.38
C ASN A 120 -0.50 -5.04 -31.76
N CYS A 121 -0.45 -6.37 -31.81
CA CYS A 121 -0.69 -7.13 -33.02
C CYS A 121 -2.18 -7.18 -33.31
N ASN A 122 -2.56 -6.75 -34.52
CA ASN A 122 -3.95 -6.71 -34.98
C ASN A 122 -4.33 -7.95 -35.80
N GLU A 123 -3.43 -8.93 -35.91
CA GLU A 123 -3.74 -10.22 -36.51
C GLU A 123 -4.44 -11.07 -35.46
N ASN A 124 -5.75 -11.27 -35.65
CA ASN A 124 -6.46 -12.36 -34.99
C ASN A 124 -5.83 -13.65 -35.50
N VAL A 125 -5.16 -14.38 -34.62
CA VAL A 125 -4.66 -15.72 -34.92
C VAL A 125 -5.89 -16.60 -35.07
N ASP A 126 -6.34 -16.82 -36.32
CA ASP A 126 -7.32 -17.86 -36.60
C ASP A 126 -6.65 -19.22 -36.35
N ASP A 127 -7.24 -19.99 -35.45
CA ASP A 127 -6.84 -21.34 -35.04
C ASP A 127 -6.98 -22.33 -36.20
N THR A 128 -6.05 -22.29 -37.16
CA THR A 128 -5.85 -23.42 -38.07
C THR A 128 -4.62 -24.20 -37.63
N TYR A 129 -4.91 -25.20 -36.80
CA TYR A 129 -4.01 -26.29 -36.44
C TYR A 129 -3.71 -27.08 -37.72
N GLU A 130 -2.61 -26.76 -38.39
CA GLU A 130 -2.06 -27.63 -39.42
C GLU A 130 -1.10 -28.61 -38.74
N ASP A 131 -1.58 -29.84 -38.59
CA ASP A 131 -0.76 -31.04 -38.38
C ASP A 131 0.38 -31.05 -39.40
N ASN A 132 1.62 -30.84 -38.94
CA ASN A 132 2.79 -31.17 -39.73
C ASN A 132 3.63 -32.21 -39.00
N ASP A 133 3.30 -33.44 -39.33
CA ASP A 133 4.02 -34.68 -39.03
C ASP A 133 5.42 -34.61 -39.69
N GLN A 134 6.45 -34.25 -38.92
CA GLN A 134 7.84 -34.48 -39.33
C GLN A 134 8.63 -35.11 -38.18
N SER A 135 8.47 -36.43 -38.13
CA SER A 135 9.48 -37.47 -37.83
C SER A 135 10.71 -37.04 -37.04
N TYR A 136 10.83 -37.63 -35.85
CA TYR A 136 12.08 -37.91 -35.14
C TYR A 136 13.21 -38.21 -36.12
N ASN A 137 14.25 -37.38 -36.11
CA ASN A 137 15.58 -37.80 -36.52
C ASN A 137 16.45 -37.74 -35.26
N ASP A 138 16.53 -38.89 -34.59
CA ASP A 138 17.64 -39.20 -33.70
C ASP A 138 18.92 -39.20 -34.54
N SER A 139 19.88 -38.36 -34.15
CA SER A 139 21.27 -38.50 -34.57
C SER A 139 22.10 -38.04 -33.39
N ASP A 140 22.43 -39.02 -32.55
CA ASP A 140 23.58 -38.97 -31.67
C ASP A 140 24.82 -38.63 -32.51
N ASP A 141 25.54 -37.58 -32.15
CA ASP A 141 26.98 -37.55 -32.44
C ASP A 141 27.74 -36.79 -31.36
N ASP A 142 28.84 -37.43 -30.99
CA ASP A 142 29.66 -37.26 -29.82
C ASP A 142 30.64 -36.10 -29.99
N GLY A 143 30.69 -35.23 -28.98
CA GLY A 143 31.94 -34.92 -28.29
C GLY A 143 32.99 -34.00 -28.92
N LYS A 144 33.77 -33.44 -27.98
CA LYS A 144 35.10 -32.81 -28.08
C LYS A 144 35.14 -31.38 -28.63
N SER A 145 35.92 -30.46 -28.05
CA SER A 145 36.95 -30.56 -27.00
C SER A 145 37.17 -29.21 -26.34
#